data_AF-A0A2P8WFC4-F1
#
_entry.id   AF-A0A2P8WFC4-F1
#
_cell.length_a   1.000
_cell.length_b   1.000
_cell.length_c   1.000
_cell.angle_alpha   90.00
_cell.angle_beta   90.00
_cell.angle_gamma   90.00
#
_symmetry.space_group_name_H-M   'P 1'
#
loop_
_entity.id
_entity.type
_entity.pdbx_description
1 polymer ?
#
loop_
_entity_poly.entity_id
_entity_poly.type
_entity_poly.pdbx_seq_one_letter_code
_entity_poly.pdbx_strand_id
1 'polypeptide(L)'
;MTTASTTPAAVTQPLGVKKVFLVVGIVCIVGFFIDMLVLAIPPAPMALEWRFGFMQQLSDRAIILFLGAALVLYALPGSGMLGRYLAMGCLIAGIFFPLSCVLVVRDNLVAQGQALTNIGDQAQQLQTQVEAARSSPDLPEEITLEQLQDASLQIDTQAEALTQNTRTSISKSILSSAGRLIVFGVGFLGLGRYGISRKNS
;
A
#
# COMPACT_ATOMS: atom_id res chain seq x y z
N MET A 1 38.90 13.15 51.74
CA MET A 1 38.40 12.77 50.39
C MET A 1 36.95 12.35 50.54
N THR A 2 36.03 13.27 50.30
CA THR A 2 34.59 13.09 50.45
C THR A 2 34.00 12.98 49.05
N THR A 3 33.49 11.80 48.70
CA THR A 3 32.84 11.53 47.42
C THR A 3 31.39 12.04 47.49
N ALA A 4 31.09 13.11 46.76
CA ALA A 4 29.74 13.62 46.58
C ALA A 4 28.94 12.66 45.68
N SER A 5 27.87 12.08 46.22
CA SER A 5 26.88 11.32 45.48
C SER A 5 25.91 12.28 44.77
N THR A 6 26.11 12.48 43.47
CA THR A 6 25.14 13.18 42.62
C THR A 6 23.99 12.23 42.29
N THR A 7 22.91 12.32 43.07
CA THR A 7 21.61 11.72 42.74
C THR A 7 21.04 12.41 41.50
N PRO A 8 20.72 11.69 40.40
CA PRO A 8 20.09 12.31 39.24
C PRO A 8 18.67 12.74 39.60
N ALA A 9 18.42 14.05 39.53
CA ALA A 9 17.10 14.62 39.71
C ALA A 9 16.16 14.10 38.63
N ALA A 10 15.09 13.41 39.03
CA ALA A 10 14.02 13.01 38.15
C ALA A 10 13.40 14.27 37.51
N VAL A 11 13.57 14.42 36.20
CA VAL A 11 12.96 15.51 35.43
C VAL A 11 11.45 15.31 35.44
N THR A 12 10.77 15.98 36.37
CA THR A 12 9.32 16.06 36.43
C THR A 12 8.84 16.81 35.20
N GLN A 13 8.44 16.08 34.15
CA GLN A 13 7.94 16.71 32.92
C GLN A 13 6.76 17.64 33.24
N PRO A 14 6.77 18.90 32.79
CA PRO A 14 5.69 19.83 33.04
C PRO A 14 4.41 19.30 32.39
N LEU A 15 3.31 19.29 33.15
CA LEU A 15 1.99 18.76 32.75
C LEU A 15 1.51 19.25 31.38
N GLY A 16 1.99 20.41 30.92
CA GLY A 16 1.66 20.98 29.61
C GLY A 16 2.15 20.14 28.43
N VAL A 17 3.31 19.48 28.52
CA VAL A 17 3.92 18.76 27.40
C VAL A 17 3.07 17.55 26.97
N LYS A 18 2.49 16.83 27.94
CA LYS A 18 1.60 15.70 27.65
C LYS A 18 0.33 16.14 26.92
N LYS A 19 -0.23 17.29 27.28
CA LYS A 19 -1.43 17.84 26.61
C LYS A 19 -1.15 18.20 25.16
N VAL A 20 0.03 18.75 24.87
CA VAL A 20 0.44 19.06 23.49
C VAL A 20 0.53 17.77 22.65
N PHE A 21 1.20 16.73 23.15
CA PHE A 21 1.28 15.46 22.43
C PHE A 21 -0.08 14.81 22.18
N LEU A 22 -1.00 14.93 23.13
CA LEU A 22 -2.37 14.43 22.98
C LEU A 22 -3.12 15.17 21.86
N VAL A 23 -3.08 16.49 21.85
CA VAL A 23 -3.76 17.30 20.82
C VAL A 23 -3.17 17.00 19.45
N VAL A 24 -1.84 17.02 19.33
CA VAL A 24 -1.15 16.71 18.05
C VAL A 24 -1.51 15.31 17.58
N GLY A 25 -1.47 14.31 18.46
CA GLY A 25 -1.81 12.93 18.10
C GLY A 25 -3.26 12.78 17.63
N ILE A 26 -4.22 13.43 18.29
CA ILE A 26 -5.63 13.43 17.87
C ILE A 26 -5.79 14.11 16.51
N VAL A 27 -5.16 15.27 16.29
CA VAL A 27 -5.21 15.99 15.02
C VAL A 27 -4.63 15.12 13.89
N CYS A 28 -3.53 14.40 14.12
CA CYS A 28 -2.98 13.46 13.15
C CYS A 28 -3.96 12.34 12.79
N ILE A 29 -4.62 11.74 13.80
CA ILE A 29 -5.59 10.66 13.57
C ILE A 29 -6.80 11.18 12.78
N VAL A 30 -7.39 12.30 13.22
CA VAL A 30 -8.57 12.89 12.56
C VAL A 30 -8.22 13.34 11.14
N GLY A 31 -7.07 13.99 10.95
CA GLY A 31 -6.59 14.41 9.64
C GLY A 31 -6.40 13.23 8.68
N PHE A 32 -5.85 12.11 9.17
CA PHE A 32 -5.75 10.89 8.39
C PHE A 32 -7.11 10.36 7.93
N PHE A 33 -8.13 10.34 8.81
CA PHE A 33 -9.46 9.87 8.43
C PHE A 33 -10.15 10.79 7.41
N ILE A 34 -10.02 12.10 7.57
CA ILE A 34 -10.55 13.08 6.60
C ILE A 34 -9.87 12.86 5.25
N ASP A 35 -8.56 12.71 5.25
CA ASP A 35 -7.80 12.47 4.03
C ASP A 35 -8.19 11.15 3.35
N MET A 36 -8.36 10.07 4.10
CA MET A 36 -8.86 8.80 3.55
C MET A 36 -10.28 8.92 2.98
N LEU A 37 -11.14 9.74 3.59
CA LEU A 37 -12.48 9.99 3.08
C LEU A 37 -12.45 10.76 1.75
N VAL A 38 -11.54 11.72 1.62
CA VAL A 38 -11.33 12.46 0.37
C VAL A 38 -10.80 11.54 -0.72
N LEU A 39 -9.81 10.69 -0.41
CA LEU A 39 -9.23 9.74 -1.37
C LEU A 39 -10.20 8.63 -1.78
N ALA A 40 -11.22 8.33 -0.97
CA ALA A 40 -12.23 7.35 -1.31
C ALA A 40 -13.18 7.79 -2.43
N ILE A 41 -13.14 9.06 -2.86
CA ILE A 41 -13.98 9.63 -3.91
C ILE A 41 -13.14 9.81 -5.17
N PRO A 42 -13.47 9.18 -6.32
CA PRO A 42 -14.71 8.47 -6.66
C PRO A 42 -14.73 6.99 -6.19
N PRO A 43 -15.83 6.50 -5.59
CA PRO A 43 -15.90 5.15 -5.04
C PRO A 43 -16.09 4.11 -6.15
N ALA A 44 -15.00 3.50 -6.61
CA ALA A 44 -15.03 2.35 -7.52
C ALA A 44 -14.37 1.12 -6.88
N PRO A 45 -14.89 0.57 -5.76
CA PRO A 45 -14.24 -0.49 -5.00
C PRO A 45 -14.14 -1.84 -5.73
N MET A 46 -14.80 -1.98 -6.88
CA MET A 46 -14.71 -3.16 -7.76
C MET A 46 -13.65 -2.99 -8.85
N ALA A 47 -13.23 -1.76 -9.15
CA ALA A 47 -12.14 -1.52 -10.09
C ALA A 47 -10.81 -1.85 -9.41
N LEU A 48 -10.03 -2.74 -10.03
CA LEU A 48 -8.76 -3.20 -9.49
C LEU A 48 -7.73 -2.05 -9.42
N GLU A 49 -7.78 -1.15 -10.40
CA GLU A 49 -6.97 0.08 -10.43
C GLU A 49 -7.24 0.99 -9.23
N TRP A 50 -8.52 1.13 -8.85
CA TRP A 50 -8.92 1.93 -7.69
C TRP A 50 -8.42 1.31 -6.39
N ARG A 51 -8.59 -0.01 -6.22
CA ARG A 51 -8.12 -0.73 -5.03
C ARG A 51 -6.62 -0.57 -4.83
N PHE A 52 -5.86 -0.70 -5.93
CA PHE A 52 -4.41 -0.57 -5.90
C PHE A 52 -3.99 0.85 -5.56
N GLY A 53 -4.54 1.86 -6.24
CA GLY A 53 -4.25 3.27 -5.98
C GLY A 53 -4.60 3.67 -4.54
N PHE A 54 -5.76 3.24 -4.06
CA PHE A 54 -6.20 3.48 -2.70
C PHE A 54 -5.27 2.83 -1.67
N MET A 55 -4.91 1.55 -1.84
CA MET A 55 -4.01 0.85 -0.91
C MET A 55 -2.59 1.44 -0.90
N GLN A 56 -2.09 1.87 -2.06
CA GLN A 56 -0.81 2.55 -2.18
C GLN A 56 -0.82 3.87 -1.38
N GLN A 57 -1.85 4.69 -1.56
CA GLN A 57 -1.99 5.97 -0.86
C GLN A 57 -2.24 5.78 0.64
N LEU A 58 -3.07 4.80 1.01
CA LEU A 58 -3.29 4.39 2.39
C LEU A 58 -1.96 4.01 3.04
N SER A 59 -1.15 3.19 2.38
CA SER A 59 0.15 2.76 2.90
C SER A 59 1.14 3.92 3.02
N ASP A 60 1.14 4.86 2.08
CA ASP A 60 2.07 6.00 2.11
C ASP A 60 1.74 6.94 3.29
N ARG A 61 0.45 7.12 3.60
CA ARG A 61 -0.04 8.01 4.65
C ARG A 61 -0.26 7.33 6.00
N ALA A 62 -0.17 6.01 6.07
CA ALA A 62 -0.32 5.22 7.30
C ALA A 62 0.71 5.59 8.39
N ILE A 63 1.86 6.15 8.01
CA ILE A 63 2.86 6.62 8.97
C ILE A 63 2.34 7.74 9.88
N ILE A 64 1.47 8.61 9.36
CA ILE A 64 0.86 9.70 10.13
C ILE A 64 -0.09 9.12 11.18
N LEU A 65 -0.87 8.11 10.80
CA LEU A 65 -1.74 7.38 11.72
C LEU A 65 -0.93 6.67 12.81
N PHE A 66 0.16 5.99 12.43
CA PHE A 66 1.05 5.29 13.35
C PHE A 66 1.68 6.25 14.37
N LEU A 67 2.23 7.37 13.89
CA LEU A 67 2.80 8.41 14.75
C LEU A 67 1.74 9.03 15.65
N GLY A 68 0.57 9.36 15.11
CA GLY A 68 -0.55 9.91 15.87
C GLY A 68 -0.98 8.97 16.99
N ALA A 69 -1.15 7.68 16.69
CA ALA A 69 -1.51 6.67 17.67
C ALA A 69 -0.43 6.52 18.77
N ALA A 70 0.84 6.50 18.39
CA ALA A 70 1.96 6.45 19.34
C ALA A 70 1.97 7.66 20.29
N LEU A 71 1.76 8.87 19.76
CA LEU A 71 1.70 10.10 20.54
C LEU A 71 0.52 10.11 21.51
N VAL A 72 -0.67 9.69 21.07
CA VAL A 72 -1.84 9.60 21.95
C VAL A 72 -1.64 8.55 23.04
N LEU A 73 -1.09 7.37 22.73
CA LEU A 73 -0.78 6.35 23.73
C LEU A 73 0.30 6.81 24.72
N TYR A 74 1.28 7.60 24.27
CA TYR A 74 2.29 8.18 25.14
C TYR A 74 1.69 9.21 26.11
N ALA A 75 0.81 10.07 25.60
CA ALA A 75 0.21 11.17 26.34
C ALA A 75 -0.86 10.74 27.34
N LEU A 76 -1.58 9.64 27.07
CA LEU A 76 -2.63 9.11 27.96
C LEU A 76 -2.02 8.29 29.11
N PRO A 77 -2.21 8.70 30.37
CA PRO A 77 -1.82 7.89 31.52
C PRO A 77 -2.81 6.73 31.70
N GLY A 78 -2.39 5.51 31.36
CA GLY A 78 -2.77 4.17 31.90
C GLY A 78 -4.24 3.74 32.09
N SER A 79 -5.19 4.62 32.42
CA SER A 79 -6.53 4.24 32.93
C SER A 79 -7.71 4.79 32.12
N GLY A 80 -7.46 5.62 31.11
CA GLY A 80 -8.53 6.19 30.28
C GLY A 80 -9.17 5.16 29.34
N MET A 81 -10.51 5.15 29.28
CA MET A 81 -11.30 4.36 28.32
C MET A 81 -10.83 4.59 26.86
N LEU A 82 -10.44 5.84 26.54
CA LEU A 82 -9.91 6.23 25.23
C LEU A 82 -8.61 5.48 24.87
N GLY A 83 -7.69 5.31 25.84
CA GLY A 83 -6.44 4.57 25.61
C GLY A 83 -6.68 3.09 25.33
N ARG A 84 -7.72 2.50 25.94
CA ARG A 84 -8.13 1.12 25.68
C ARG A 84 -8.68 0.94 24.26
N TYR A 85 -9.59 1.83 23.84
CA TYR A 85 -10.13 1.79 22.48
C TYR A 85 -9.03 2.00 21.44
N LEU A 86 -8.08 2.91 21.71
CA LEU A 86 -6.98 3.15 20.81
C LEU A 86 -6.00 1.97 20.73
N ALA A 87 -5.69 1.32 21.86
CA ALA A 87 -4.85 0.13 21.88
C ALA A 87 -5.50 -1.06 21.18
N MET A 88 -6.81 -1.27 21.37
CA MET A 88 -7.58 -2.26 20.60
C MET A 88 -7.62 -1.91 19.11
N GLY A 89 -7.84 -0.64 18.77
CA GLY A 89 -7.80 -0.16 17.39
C GLY A 89 -6.45 -0.42 16.74
N CYS A 90 -5.35 -0.17 17.44
CA CYS A 90 -4.00 -0.49 16.97
C CYS A 90 -3.80 -1.99 16.77
N LEU A 91 -4.28 -2.85 17.68
CA LEU A 91 -4.22 -4.31 17.48
C LEU A 91 -5.00 -4.75 16.23
N ILE A 92 -6.24 -4.27 16.08
CA ILE A 92 -7.08 -4.61 14.94
C ILE A 92 -6.42 -4.13 13.64
N ALA A 93 -5.95 -2.88 13.61
CA ALA A 93 -5.21 -2.34 12.47
C ALA A 93 -3.96 -3.18 12.19
N GLY A 94 -3.17 -3.52 13.21
CA GLY A 94 -1.96 -4.31 13.09
C GLY A 94 -2.18 -5.70 12.47
N ILE A 95 -3.36 -6.28 12.63
CA ILE A 95 -3.77 -7.53 11.99
C ILE A 95 -4.33 -7.29 10.58
N PHE A 96 -5.10 -6.20 10.41
CA PHE A 96 -5.74 -5.88 9.14
C PHE A 96 -4.74 -5.47 8.05
N PHE A 97 -3.69 -4.73 8.39
CA PHE A 97 -2.63 -4.30 7.47
C PHE A 97 -1.92 -5.47 6.75
N PRO A 98 -1.41 -6.51 7.43
CA PRO A 98 -0.80 -7.65 6.77
C PRO A 98 -1.81 -8.52 6.01
N LEU A 99 -3.04 -8.67 6.51
CA LEU A 99 -4.11 -9.36 5.76
C LEU A 99 -4.43 -8.65 4.44
N SER A 100 -4.54 -7.33 4.50
CA SER A 100 -4.74 -6.48 3.32
C SER A 100 -3.61 -6.65 2.32
N CYS A 101 -2.35 -6.73 2.77
CA CYS A 101 -1.21 -7.00 1.92
C CYS A 101 -1.38 -8.31 1.11
N VAL A 102 -1.82 -9.40 1.76
CA VAL A 102 -2.04 -10.68 1.08
C VAL A 102 -3.13 -10.57 0.01
N LEU A 103 -4.22 -9.84 0.31
CA LEU A 103 -5.29 -9.61 -0.66
C LEU A 103 -4.81 -8.80 -1.86
N VAL A 104 -4.05 -7.73 -1.63
CA VAL A 104 -3.49 -6.90 -2.71
C VAL A 104 -2.56 -7.72 -3.60
N VAL A 105 -1.68 -8.54 -3.02
CA VAL A 105 -0.78 -9.40 -3.81
C VAL A 105 -1.57 -10.38 -4.66
N ARG A 106 -2.60 -11.01 -4.08
CA ARG A 106 -3.48 -11.93 -4.83
C ARG A 106 -4.20 -11.22 -5.97
N ASP A 107 -4.83 -10.08 -5.71
CA ASP A 107 -5.55 -9.30 -6.72
C ASP A 107 -4.60 -8.87 -7.85
N ASN A 108 -3.35 -8.49 -7.54
CA ASN A 108 -2.32 -8.17 -8.54
C ASN A 108 -1.96 -9.38 -9.41
N LEU A 109 -1.80 -10.57 -8.82
CA LEU A 109 -1.47 -11.79 -9.57
C LEU A 109 -2.61 -12.19 -10.52
N VAL A 110 -3.87 -12.04 -10.08
CA VAL A 110 -5.05 -12.31 -10.92
C VAL A 110 -5.13 -11.32 -12.07
N ALA A 111 -4.96 -10.03 -11.81
CA ALA A 111 -4.95 -9.00 -12.84
C ALA A 111 -3.82 -9.18 -13.86
N GLN A 112 -2.64 -9.57 -13.37
CA GLN A 112 -1.51 -9.89 -14.23
C GLN A 112 -1.83 -11.07 -15.15
N GLY A 113 -2.47 -12.12 -14.62
CA GLY A 113 -2.93 -13.26 -15.42
C GLY A 113 -3.91 -12.83 -16.52
N GLN A 114 -4.89 -12.00 -16.18
CA GLN A 114 -5.88 -11.49 -17.15
C GLN A 114 -5.26 -10.61 -18.24
N ALA A 115 -4.32 -9.71 -17.87
CA ALA A 115 -3.62 -8.88 -18.84
C ALA A 115 -2.77 -9.73 -19.81
N LEU A 116 -2.09 -10.75 -19.29
CA LEU A 116 -1.32 -11.70 -20.10
C LEU A 116 -2.21 -12.50 -21.05
N THR A 117 -3.37 -12.97 -20.59
CA THR A 117 -4.34 -13.68 -21.45
C THR A 117 -4.87 -12.78 -22.56
N ASN A 118 -5.27 -11.55 -22.24
CA ASN A 118 -5.79 -10.61 -23.24
C ASN A 118 -4.74 -10.24 -24.32
N ILE A 119 -3.48 -10.07 -23.92
CA ILE A 119 -2.37 -9.84 -24.87
C ILE A 119 -2.14 -11.08 -25.73
N GLY A 120 -2.17 -12.27 -25.14
CA GLY A 120 -2.07 -13.53 -25.88
C GLY A 120 -3.19 -13.69 -26.90
N ASP A 121 -4.43 -13.40 -26.51
CA ASP A 121 -5.60 -13.47 -27.39
C ASP A 121 -5.52 -12.43 -28.52
N GLN A 122 -5.08 -11.20 -28.23
CA GLN A 122 -4.85 -10.17 -29.26
C GLN A 122 -3.74 -10.57 -30.23
N ALA A 123 -2.62 -11.09 -29.72
CA ALA A 123 -1.51 -11.57 -30.56
C ALA A 123 -1.98 -12.71 -31.47
N GLN A 124 -2.77 -13.65 -30.93
CA GLN A 124 -3.29 -14.78 -31.70
C GLN A 124 -4.32 -14.32 -32.76
N GLN A 125 -5.22 -13.39 -32.42
CA GLN A 125 -6.15 -12.79 -33.39
C GLN A 125 -5.43 -12.02 -34.50
N LEU A 126 -4.36 -11.28 -34.17
CA LEU A 126 -3.55 -10.60 -35.18
C LEU A 126 -2.82 -11.61 -36.07
N GLN A 127 -2.24 -12.67 -35.50
CA GLN A 127 -1.56 -13.71 -36.27
C GLN A 127 -2.51 -14.40 -37.25
N THR A 128 -3.75 -14.68 -36.81
CA THR A 128 -4.79 -15.25 -37.67
C THR A 128 -5.21 -14.29 -38.80
N GLN A 129 -5.29 -12.98 -38.52
CA GLN A 129 -5.57 -11.96 -39.53
C GLN A 129 -4.41 -11.80 -40.54
N VAL A 130 -3.16 -11.91 -40.09
CA VAL A 130 -1.98 -11.90 -40.97
C VAL A 130 -1.95 -13.14 -41.88
N GLU A 131 -2.25 -14.33 -41.36
CA GLU A 131 -2.36 -15.55 -42.17
C GLU A 131 -3.53 -15.49 -43.17
N ALA A 132 -4.68 -14.95 -42.75
CA ALA A 132 -5.83 -14.74 -43.64
C ALA A 132 -5.52 -13.72 -44.76
N ALA A 133 -4.81 -12.64 -44.44
CA ALA A 133 -4.35 -11.65 -45.41
C ALA A 133 -3.32 -12.26 -46.38
N ARG A 134 -2.40 -13.10 -45.90
CA ARG A 134 -1.43 -13.84 -46.76
C ARG A 134 -2.10 -14.84 -47.70
N SER A 135 -3.27 -15.37 -47.31
CA SER A 135 -4.00 -16.39 -48.08
C SER A 135 -4.98 -15.81 -49.10
N SER A 136 -5.19 -14.48 -49.09
CA SER A 136 -6.13 -13.78 -49.96
C SER A 136 -5.45 -13.34 -51.27
N PRO A 137 -5.91 -13.76 -52.46
CA PRO A 137 -5.24 -13.48 -53.75
C PRO A 137 -5.33 -12.03 -54.26
N ASP A 138 -6.11 -11.15 -53.61
CA ASP A 138 -6.37 -9.76 -54.03
C ASP A 138 -5.82 -8.75 -53.02
N LEU A 139 -4.50 -8.74 -52.81
CA LEU A 139 -3.85 -7.67 -52.06
C LEU A 139 -3.58 -6.47 -52.99
N PRO A 140 -4.11 -5.27 -52.69
CA PRO A 140 -3.67 -4.04 -53.35
C PRO A 140 -2.17 -3.87 -53.19
N GLU A 141 -1.48 -3.51 -54.28
CA GLU A 141 -0.03 -3.42 -54.47
C GLU A 141 0.72 -2.48 -53.50
N GLU A 142 0.01 -1.86 -52.55
CA GLU A 142 0.48 -0.78 -51.68
C GLU A 142 0.61 -1.18 -50.19
N ILE A 143 0.16 -2.39 -49.79
CA ILE A 143 0.45 -2.94 -48.46
C ILE A 143 1.52 -4.02 -48.60
N THR A 144 2.78 -3.61 -48.52
CA THR A 144 3.93 -4.51 -48.59
C THR A 144 3.92 -5.50 -47.43
N LEU A 145 4.12 -6.78 -47.74
CA LEU A 145 4.23 -7.89 -46.78
C LEU A 145 5.25 -7.60 -45.65
N GLU A 146 6.27 -6.79 -45.94
CA GLU A 146 7.27 -6.29 -44.99
C GLU A 146 6.67 -5.39 -43.90
N GLN A 147 5.72 -4.49 -44.21
CA GLN A 147 5.10 -3.63 -43.20
C GLN A 147 4.24 -4.43 -42.21
N LEU A 148 3.59 -5.49 -42.68
CA LEU A 148 2.85 -6.41 -41.81
C LEU A 148 3.81 -7.19 -40.89
N GLN A 149 4.96 -7.59 -41.43
CA GLN A 149 5.99 -8.32 -40.67
C GLN A 149 6.67 -7.42 -39.63
N ASP A 150 7.00 -6.18 -39.99
CA ASP A 150 7.54 -5.18 -39.06
C ASP A 150 6.53 -4.77 -37.99
N ALA A 151 5.25 -4.63 -38.34
CA ALA A 151 4.19 -4.39 -37.37
C ALA A 151 4.03 -5.56 -36.39
N SER A 152 4.11 -6.81 -36.88
CA SER A 152 4.05 -7.99 -36.01
C SER A 152 5.25 -8.08 -35.05
N LEU A 153 6.46 -7.79 -35.54
CA LEU A 153 7.68 -7.76 -34.74
C LEU A 153 7.65 -6.62 -33.71
N GLN A 154 7.19 -5.43 -34.08
CA GLN A 154 7.03 -4.31 -33.13
C GLN A 154 6.01 -4.62 -32.04
N ILE A 155 4.93 -5.34 -32.36
CA ILE A 155 3.91 -5.74 -31.39
C ILE A 155 4.44 -6.81 -30.45
N ASP A 156 5.15 -7.82 -30.95
CA ASP A 156 5.83 -8.80 -30.09
C ASP A 156 6.85 -8.13 -29.17
N THR A 157 7.64 -7.20 -29.71
CA THR A 157 8.64 -6.47 -28.93
C THR A 157 7.98 -5.55 -27.89
N GLN A 158 6.87 -4.89 -28.23
CA GLN A 158 6.08 -4.10 -27.28
C GLN A 158 5.40 -4.98 -26.22
N ALA A 159 4.88 -6.15 -26.60
CA ALA A 159 4.24 -7.09 -25.70
C ALA A 159 5.24 -7.70 -24.71
N GLU A 160 6.44 -8.07 -25.18
CA GLU A 160 7.55 -8.49 -24.32
C GLU A 160 8.01 -7.34 -23.42
N ALA A 161 8.23 -6.13 -23.97
CA ALA A 161 8.65 -4.98 -23.19
C ALA A 161 7.60 -4.56 -22.14
N LEU A 162 6.30 -4.61 -22.46
CA LEU A 162 5.22 -4.40 -21.49
C LEU A 162 5.20 -5.52 -20.46
N THR A 163 5.32 -6.78 -20.87
CA THR A 163 5.34 -7.93 -19.94
C THR A 163 6.50 -7.82 -18.97
N GLN A 164 7.69 -7.46 -19.46
CA GLN A 164 8.90 -7.34 -18.66
C GLN A 164 8.87 -6.09 -17.77
N ASN A 165 8.39 -4.94 -18.27
CA ASN A 165 8.16 -3.75 -17.45
C ASN A 165 7.08 -3.96 -16.39
N THR A 166 6.02 -4.70 -16.72
CA THR A 166 4.93 -5.05 -15.81
C THR A 166 5.44 -5.97 -14.72
N ARG A 167 6.19 -7.02 -15.06
CA ARG A 167 6.84 -7.89 -14.07
C ARG A 167 7.78 -7.10 -13.15
N THR A 168 8.60 -6.22 -13.70
CA THR A 168 9.61 -5.49 -12.92
C THR A 168 8.99 -4.40 -12.04
N SER A 169 8.04 -3.63 -12.58
CA SER A 169 7.34 -2.58 -11.84
C SER A 169 6.40 -3.16 -10.78
N ILE A 170 5.67 -4.23 -11.09
CA ILE A 170 4.82 -4.92 -10.11
C ILE A 170 5.68 -5.52 -9.00
N SER A 171 6.79 -6.17 -9.32
CA SER A 171 7.67 -6.75 -8.28
C SER A 171 8.22 -5.68 -7.35
N LYS A 172 8.70 -4.55 -7.89
CA LYS A 172 9.17 -3.41 -7.08
C LYS A 172 8.04 -2.78 -6.26
N SER A 173 6.85 -2.62 -6.84
CA SER A 173 5.71 -2.02 -6.14
C SER A 173 5.16 -2.94 -5.05
N ILE A 174 5.06 -4.25 -5.33
CA ILE A 174 4.68 -5.26 -4.33
C ILE A 174 5.69 -5.26 -3.19
N LEU A 175 7.00 -5.31 -3.49
CA LEU A 175 8.01 -5.37 -2.44
C LEU A 175 8.03 -4.10 -1.57
N SER A 176 7.93 -2.93 -2.21
CA SER A 176 7.87 -1.62 -1.54
C SER A 176 6.62 -1.49 -0.66
N SER A 177 5.44 -1.80 -1.23
CA SER A 177 4.16 -1.66 -0.55
C SER A 177 3.98 -2.70 0.55
N ALA A 178 4.27 -3.97 0.26
CA ALA A 178 4.20 -5.05 1.25
C ALA A 178 5.16 -4.81 2.42
N GLY A 179 6.39 -4.37 2.14
CA GLY A 179 7.37 -4.05 3.17
C GLY A 179 6.84 -2.99 4.15
N ARG A 180 6.27 -1.89 3.62
CA ARG A 180 5.68 -0.83 4.46
C ARG A 180 4.48 -1.34 5.26
N LEU A 181 3.56 -2.07 4.63
CA LEU A 181 2.36 -2.61 5.30
C LEU A 181 2.73 -3.58 6.43
N ILE A 182 3.73 -4.45 6.22
CA ILE A 182 4.22 -5.37 7.25
C ILE A 182 4.85 -4.60 8.40
N VAL A 183 5.72 -3.63 8.10
CA VAL A 183 6.39 -2.80 9.13
C VAL A 183 5.34 -2.05 9.97
N PHE A 184 4.34 -1.43 9.35
CA PHE A 184 3.24 -0.78 10.08
C PHE A 184 2.40 -1.80 10.86
N GLY A 185 2.08 -2.95 10.28
CA GLY A 185 1.33 -4.01 10.95
C GLY A 185 2.01 -4.46 12.25
N VAL A 186 3.30 -4.78 12.19
CA VAL A 186 4.11 -5.15 13.35
C VAL A 186 4.22 -3.98 14.34
N GLY A 187 4.42 -2.76 13.86
CA GLY A 187 4.45 -1.57 14.70
C GLY A 187 3.16 -1.36 15.49
N PHE A 188 2.01 -1.44 14.82
CA PHE A 188 0.70 -1.30 15.44
C PHE A 188 0.38 -2.42 16.43
N LEU A 189 0.78 -3.66 16.12
CA LEU A 189 0.72 -4.77 17.07
C LEU A 189 1.55 -4.48 18.32
N GLY A 190 2.78 -3.98 18.15
CA GLY A 190 3.67 -3.58 19.25
C GLY A 190 3.06 -2.49 20.12
N LEU A 191 2.56 -1.42 19.51
CA LEU A 191 1.88 -0.32 20.20
C LEU A 191 0.61 -0.79 20.93
N GLY A 192 -0.20 -1.64 20.30
CA GLY A 192 -1.41 -2.18 20.90
C GLY A 192 -1.10 -3.06 22.12
N ARG A 193 -0.10 -3.94 22.03
CA ARG A 193 0.36 -4.74 23.18
C ARG A 193 0.93 -3.87 24.28
N TYR A 194 1.75 -2.87 23.95
CA TYR A 194 2.31 -1.93 24.92
C TYR A 194 1.20 -1.17 25.68
N GLY A 195 0.19 -0.67 24.95
CA GLY A 195 -0.94 0.04 25.54
C GLY A 195 -1.76 -0.83 26.51
N ILE A 196 -1.90 -2.13 26.24
CA ILE A 196 -2.59 -3.07 27.13
C ILE A 196 -1.72 -3.45 28.34
N SER A 197 -0.43 -3.77 28.14
CA SER A 197 0.47 -4.20 29.21
C SER A 197 0.72 -3.12 30.26
N ARG A 198 0.77 -1.84 29.86
CA ARG A 198 0.98 -0.70 30.77
C ARG A 198 -0.10 -0.56 31.85
N LYS A 199 -1.26 -1.20 31.68
CA LYS A 199 -2.34 -1.19 32.67
C LYS A 199 -2.10 -2.19 33.81
N ASN A 200 -1.32 -3.25 33.58
CA ASN A 200 -1.14 -4.35 34.53
C ASN A 200 0.08 -4.17 35.46
N SER A 201 0.86 -3.10 35.28
CA SER A 201 1.93 -2.64 36.19
C SER A 201 1.51 -1.37 36.90
#